data_AF-A0A8S2XER7-F1
#
_entry.id   AF-A0A8S2XER7-F1
#
_cell.length_a   1.000
_cell.length_b   1.000
_cell.length_c   1.000
_cell.angle_alpha   90.00
_cell.angle_beta   90.00
_cell.angle_gamma   90.00
#
_symmetry.space_group_name_H-M   'P 1'
#
loop_
_entity.id
_entity.type
_entity.pdbx_description
1 polymer ?
#
loop_
_entity_poly.entity_id
_entity_poly.type
_entity_poly.pdbx_seq_one_letter_code
_entity_poly.pdbx_strand_id
1 'polypeptide(L)' 'LVLPHDHRLGVDSIPIGICYPGTGDHGYNRRRLLTAKPLLKQYRIGSIIVENPYYGFRKPHHQARSSLCYVTDLLVMGGA' A
#
# COMPACT_ATOMS: atom_id res chain seq x y z
N LEU A 1 0.78 3.66 -6.28
CA LEU A 1 1.95 4.51 -6.54
C LEU A 1 1.55 5.98 -6.45
N VAL A 2 2.34 6.79 -5.75
CA VAL A 2 2.17 8.23 -5.62
C VAL A 2 3.50 8.89 -5.94
N LEU A 3 3.54 9.71 -7.00
CA LEU A 3 4.73 10.38 -7.51
C LEU A 3 4.37 11.83 -7.89
N PRO A 4 5.36 12.74 -7.90
CA PRO A 4 5.13 14.13 -8.31
C PRO A 4 4.92 14.20 -9.83
N HIS A 5 4.16 15.16 -10.33
CA HIS A 5 3.76 15.20 -11.76
C HIS A 5 4.95 15.34 -12.72
N ASP A 6 6.00 16.01 -12.29
CA ASP A 6 7.24 16.31 -13.01
C ASP A 6 8.28 15.18 -12.94
N HIS A 7 8.01 14.05 -12.26
CA HIS A 7 8.96 12.93 -12.12
C HIS A 7 9.49 12.37 -13.44
N ARG A 8 8.77 12.56 -14.55
CA ARG A 8 9.13 12.06 -15.88
C ARG A 8 10.14 12.92 -16.62
N LEU A 9 10.43 14.12 -16.12
CA LEU A 9 11.35 15.05 -16.76
C LEU A 9 12.83 14.68 -16.51
N GLY A 10 13.10 13.66 -15.68
CA GLY A 10 14.44 13.10 -15.49
C GLY A 10 15.44 14.03 -14.81
N VAL A 11 14.95 15.16 -14.27
CA VAL A 11 15.81 16.25 -13.79
C VAL A 11 16.43 15.92 -12.42
N ASP A 12 15.75 15.12 -11.59
CA ASP A 12 16.21 14.77 -10.23
C ASP A 12 15.80 13.35 -9.80
N SER A 13 16.63 12.70 -8.98
CA SER A 13 16.28 11.44 -8.31
C SER A 13 15.25 11.68 -7.20
N ILE A 14 14.12 10.99 -7.26
CA ILE A 14 13.06 11.09 -6.25
C ILE A 14 13.17 9.90 -5.29
N PRO A 15 13.37 10.12 -3.97
CA PRO A 15 13.35 9.03 -3.01
C PRO A 15 11.95 8.41 -2.94
N ILE A 16 11.88 7.08 -2.89
CA ILE A 16 10.62 6.34 -2.84
C ILE A 16 10.60 5.46 -1.60
N GLY A 17 9.56 5.62 -0.77
CA GLY A 17 9.26 4.73 0.35
C GLY A 17 8.25 3.65 -0.02
N ILE A 18 8.43 2.44 0.53
CA ILE A 18 7.42 1.38 0.46
C ILE A 18 6.60 1.41 1.76
N CYS A 19 5.29 1.57 1.61
CA CYS A 19 4.36 1.61 2.72
C CYS A 19 3.59 0.29 2.80
N TYR A 20 3.98 -0.55 3.76
CA TYR A 20 3.32 -1.81 4.03
C TYR A 20 1.97 -1.61 4.75
N PRO A 21 0.99 -2.50 4.51
CA PRO A 21 -0.27 -2.49 5.23
C PRO A 21 -0.07 -2.90 6.70
N GLY A 22 -0.89 -2.32 7.58
CA GLY A 22 -1.01 -2.81 8.96
C GLY A 22 -1.96 -4.00 9.04
N THR A 23 -1.99 -4.66 10.21
CA THR A 23 -2.95 -5.74 10.49
C THR A 23 -4.39 -5.25 10.34
N GLY A 24 -5.19 -5.94 9.55
CA GLY A 24 -6.59 -5.58 9.33
C GLY A 24 -6.81 -4.33 8.47
N ASP A 25 -5.79 -3.85 7.74
CA ASP A 25 -5.96 -2.75 6.78
C ASP A 25 -6.76 -3.20 5.55
N HIS A 26 -7.71 -2.37 5.11
CA HIS A 26 -8.55 -2.64 3.95
C HIS A 26 -8.29 -1.59 2.86
N GLY A 27 -7.68 -2.04 1.76
CA GLY A 27 -7.26 -1.15 0.68
C GLY A 27 -6.05 -0.31 1.05
N TYR A 28 -5.99 0.90 0.48
CA TYR A 28 -4.85 1.80 0.59
C TYR A 28 -5.26 3.27 0.75
N ASN A 29 -6.55 3.58 0.83
CA ASN A 29 -7.05 4.96 0.77
C ASN A 29 -6.56 5.81 1.94
N ARG A 30 -6.61 5.27 3.17
CA ARG A 30 -6.13 6.00 4.36
C ARG A 30 -4.64 6.29 4.27
N ARG A 31 -3.81 5.29 3.99
CA ARG A 31 -2.35 5.45 3.80
C ARG A 31 -2.03 6.40 2.65
N ARG A 32 -2.80 6.37 1.57
CA ARG A 32 -2.64 7.32 0.45
C ARG A 32 -2.90 8.76 0.87
N LEU A 33 -3.99 9.01 1.61
CA LEU A 33 -4.40 10.36 1.99
C LEU A 33 -3.58 10.93 3.14
N LEU A 34 -3.30 10.13 4.16
CA LEU A 34 -2.70 10.58 5.41
C LEU A 34 -1.16 10.44 5.43
N THR A 35 -0.59 9.59 4.58
CA THR A 35 0.86 9.34 4.56
C THR A 35 1.47 9.76 3.23
N ALA A 36 1.07 9.13 2.12
CA ALA A 36 1.74 9.34 0.84
C ALA A 36 1.56 10.77 0.28
N LYS A 37 0.36 11.35 0.41
CA LYS A 37 0.11 12.73 -0.05
C LYS A 37 0.93 13.77 0.73
N PRO A 38 0.97 13.75 2.09
CA PRO A 38 1.84 14.64 2.85
C PRO A 38 3.33 14.47 2.52
N LEU A 39 3.83 13.22 2.45
CA LEU A 39 5.22 12.92 2.09
C LEU A 39 5.59 13.52 0.73
N LEU A 40 4.69 13.39 -0.25
CA LEU A 40 4.92 13.97 -1.56
C LEU A 40 4.93 15.50 -1.54
N LYS A 41 3.95 16.12 -0.86
CA LYS A 41 3.77 17.58 -0.87
C LYS A 41 4.83 18.33 -0.06
N GLN A 42 5.24 17.78 1.09
CA GLN A 42 6.12 18.47 2.03
C GLN A 42 7.60 18.13 1.80
N TYR A 43 7.90 16.92 1.34
CA TYR A 43 9.27 16.42 1.27
C TYR A 43 9.67 15.91 -0.12
N ARG A 44 8.78 15.97 -1.12
CA ARG A 44 9.01 15.44 -2.48
C ARG A 44 9.39 13.95 -2.46
N ILE A 45 8.87 13.20 -1.49
CA ILE A 45 9.10 11.75 -1.35
C ILE A 45 7.94 10.99 -2.01
N GLY A 46 8.27 10.10 -2.96
CA GLY A 46 7.33 9.20 -3.59
C GLY A 46 6.94 8.03 -2.68
N SER A 47 5.79 7.39 -2.95
CA SER A 47 5.37 6.22 -2.18
C SER A 47 4.77 5.12 -3.03
N ILE A 48 5.24 3.89 -2.81
CA ILE A 48 4.58 2.66 -3.24
C ILE A 48 3.74 2.17 -2.06
N ILE A 49 2.44 2.04 -2.26
CA ILE A 49 1.51 1.58 -1.22
C ILE A 49 1.06 0.20 -1.62
N VAL A 50 1.37 -0.79 -0.80
CA VAL A 50 1.07 -2.20 -1.07
C VAL A 50 -0.20 -2.60 -0.33
N GLU A 51 -1.02 -3.42 -0.98
CA GLU A 51 -2.20 -4.02 -0.40
C GLU A 51 -1.91 -5.47 -0.02
N ASN A 52 -2.32 -5.83 1.19
CA ASN A 52 -2.07 -7.14 1.77
C ASN A 52 -2.84 -8.23 0.99
N PRO A 53 -2.28 -9.45 0.79
CA PRO A 53 -3.08 -10.58 0.32
C PRO A 53 -4.31 -10.77 1.22
N TYR A 54 -5.43 -11.22 0.65
CA TYR A 54 -6.69 -11.45 1.38
C TYR A 54 -7.42 -10.21 1.90
N TYR A 55 -6.94 -9.00 1.60
CA TYR A 55 -7.61 -7.74 1.98
C TYR A 55 -8.01 -6.91 0.75
N GLY A 56 -9.00 -6.03 0.96
CA GLY A 56 -9.60 -5.15 -0.05
C GLY A 56 -9.80 -5.82 -1.41
N PHE A 57 -9.09 -5.39 -2.46
CA PHE A 57 -9.25 -5.95 -3.82
C PHE A 57 -8.64 -7.36 -3.99
N ARG A 58 -7.77 -7.78 -3.07
CA ARG A 58 -7.14 -9.11 -3.05
C ARG A 58 -7.90 -10.10 -2.17
N LYS A 59 -9.10 -9.74 -1.70
CA LYS A 59 -9.93 -10.58 -0.83
C LYS A 59 -10.78 -11.57 -1.65
N PRO A 60 -10.72 -12.89 -1.38
CA PRO A 60 -11.62 -13.88 -1.98
C PRO A 60 -13.09 -13.60 -1.69
N HIS A 61 -13.99 -13.88 -2.65
CA HIS A 61 -15.42 -13.59 -2.52
C HIS A 61 -16.10 -14.29 -1.33
N HIS A 62 -15.65 -15.49 -0.99
CA HIS A 62 -16.20 -16.28 0.12
C HIS A 62 -15.62 -15.90 1.49
N GLN A 63 -14.63 -15.01 1.54
CA GLN A 63 -14.00 -14.60 2.79
C GLN A 63 -14.86 -13.56 3.52
N ALA A 64 -15.27 -13.90 4.75
CA ALA A 64 -16.07 -13.02 5.58
C ALA A 64 -15.19 -11.96 6.28
N ARG A 65 -15.45 -10.68 5.96
CA ARG A 65 -14.81 -9.51 6.59
C ARG A 65 -13.27 -9.59 6.52
N SER A 66 -12.61 -9.48 7.68
CA SER A 66 -11.15 -9.50 7.84
C SER A 66 -10.60 -10.86 8.27
N SER A 67 -11.47 -11.86 8.45
CA SER A 67 -11.08 -13.18 8.92
C SER A 67 -10.58 -14.00 7.73
N LEU A 68 -9.37 -14.53 7.83
CA LEU A 68 -8.85 -15.46 6.84
C LEU A 68 -9.65 -16.76 6.89
N CYS A 69 -9.79 -17.42 5.74
CA CYS A 69 -10.46 -18.71 5.65
C CYS A 69 -9.60 -19.84 6.20
N TYR A 70 -8.28 -19.77 6.01
CA TYR A 70 -7.35 -20.80 6.46
C TYR A 70 -6.20 -20.19 7.25
N VAL A 71 -5.71 -20.93 8.26
CA VAL A 71 -4.52 -20.50 9.05
C VAL A 71 -3.28 -20.40 8.17
N THR A 72 -3.16 -21.27 7.16
CA THR A 72 -2.06 -21.27 6.18
C THR A 72 -1.99 -19.99 5.34
N ASP A 73 -3.11 -19.25 5.21
CA ASP A 73 -3.14 -17.96 4.49
C ASP A 73 -2.24 -16.90 5.17
N LEU A 74 -1.94 -17.06 6.47
CA LEU A 74 -0.98 -16.21 7.17
C LEU A 74 0.44 -16.32 6.60
N LEU A 75 0.82 -17.49 6.05
CA LEU A 75 2.14 -17.67 5.45
C LEU A 75 2.26 -16.89 4.14
N VAL A 76 1.19 -16.90 3.33
CA VAL A 76 1.12 -16.11 2.09
C VAL A 76 1.13 -14.62 2.40
N MET A 77 0.46 -14.21 3.48
CA MET A 77 0.46 -12.83 3.95
C MET A 77 1.84 -12.39 4.47
N GLY A 78 2.53 -13.25 5.24
CA GLY A 78 3.86 -12.96 5.79
C GLY A 78 4.99 -13.00 4.77
N GLY A 79 4.80 -13.69 3.65
CA GLY A 79 5.76 -13.73 2.53
C GLY A 79 5.61 -12.62 1.49
N ALA A 80 4.66 -11.69 1.67
CA ALA A 80 4.30 -10.64 0.71
C ALA A 80 4.92 -9.27 1.02
#